data_AF-A0A378G040-F1
#
_entry.id   AF-A0A378G040-F1
#
_cell.length_a   1.000
_cell.length_b   1.000
_cell.length_c   1.000
_cell.angle_alpha   90.00
_cell.angle_beta   90.00
_cell.angle_gamma   90.00
#
_symmetry.space_group_name_H-M   'P 1'
#
loop_
_entity.id
_entity.type
_entity.pdbx_description
1 polymer ?
#
loop_
_entity_poly.entity_id
_entity_poly.type
_entity_poly.pdbx_seq_one_letter_code
_entity_poly.pdbx_strand_id
1 'polypeptide(L)'
;MNSLSLMLPHAGGAAPETITAEACVHHLFFNYDDYEMLGHKLKCNPSVKSSFHQEALWRGVNEGIIDVIATDHAPHLLEEKQNDYFAAPSGLPLVQHALPALLDMSSRGIFTPEMVVRKTSHAVAERFQLKDRGYIREGYWADLVVIDPFSHQQIIREDVAYKCGWSPFEGRILSGGAVDMTLVNGHVIWNGRTIQQKYGLPLEFCR
;
A
#
# COMPACT_ATOMS: atom_id res chain seq x y z
N MET A 1 6.27 9.28 16.68
CA MET A 1 7.50 9.82 16.08
C MET A 1 7.11 10.23 14.66
N ASN A 2 7.12 11.54 14.40
CA ASN A 2 6.87 12.29 13.16
C ASN A 2 5.60 11.97 12.35
N SER A 3 4.51 12.67 12.68
CA SER A 3 3.48 13.01 11.71
C SER A 3 4.13 13.85 10.60
N LEU A 4 4.26 13.31 9.40
CA LEU A 4 4.42 14.13 8.21
C LEU A 4 3.13 14.92 8.03
N SER A 5 3.10 16.12 8.59
CA SER A 5 2.37 17.22 7.98
C SER A 5 2.90 17.32 6.56
N LEU A 6 2.06 17.02 5.55
CA LEU A 6 2.38 17.40 4.19
C LEU A 6 2.69 18.91 4.22
N MET A 7 3.98 19.27 4.18
CA MET A 7 4.35 20.53 3.57
C MET A 7 4.07 20.35 2.09
N LEU A 8 2.80 20.49 1.71
CA LEU A 8 2.46 20.79 0.33
C LEU A 8 3.30 22.02 -0.02
N PRO A 9 4.16 21.98 -1.05
CA PRO A 9 4.82 23.18 -1.49
C PRO A 9 3.74 24.24 -1.72
N HIS A 10 3.99 25.42 -1.14
CA HIS A 10 3.17 26.60 -1.39
C HIS A 10 3.02 26.74 -2.91
N ALA A 11 1.79 26.98 -3.37
CA ALA A 11 1.43 27.03 -4.79
C ALA A 11 2.54 27.66 -5.65
N GLY A 12 3.18 26.85 -6.50
CA GLY A 12 4.08 27.34 -7.57
C GLY A 12 5.57 27.02 -7.46
N GLY A 13 6.07 26.27 -6.46
CA GLY A 13 7.48 25.87 -6.40
C GLY A 13 7.67 24.35 -6.30
N ALA A 14 8.51 23.75 -7.15
CA ALA A 14 8.95 22.38 -6.95
C ALA A 14 9.70 22.26 -5.61
N ALA A 15 9.43 21.21 -4.83
CA ALA A 15 10.24 20.90 -3.65
C ALA A 15 11.71 20.70 -4.09
N PRO A 16 12.71 21.06 -3.26
CA PRO A 16 14.10 20.72 -3.54
C PRO A 16 14.22 19.22 -3.80
N GLU A 17 15.07 18.79 -4.74
CA GLU A 17 15.27 17.37 -5.12
C GLU A 17 15.60 16.43 -3.93
N THR A 18 15.88 16.98 -2.75
CA THR A 18 16.28 16.27 -1.53
C THR A 18 15.13 15.98 -0.55
N ILE A 19 13.94 16.59 -0.70
CA ILE A 19 12.79 16.31 0.17
C ILE A 19 11.80 15.44 -0.61
N THR A 20 11.41 14.33 0.00
CA THR A 20 10.45 13.37 -0.58
C THR A 20 9.25 13.16 0.34
N ALA A 21 8.15 12.70 -0.24
CA ALA A 21 6.90 12.42 0.45
C ALA A 21 6.36 11.02 0.11
N GLU A 22 5.75 10.38 1.09
CA GLU A 22 5.07 9.09 0.98
C GLU A 22 3.61 9.25 1.39
N ALA A 23 2.70 8.54 0.70
CA ALA A 23 1.34 8.31 1.18
C ALA A 23 1.11 6.82 1.43
N CYS A 24 0.39 6.51 2.50
CA CYS A 24 -0.01 5.13 2.78
C CYS A 24 -1.34 4.79 2.14
N VAL A 25 -1.49 3.55 1.64
CA VAL A 25 -2.71 3.07 0.96
C VAL A 25 -3.97 3.32 1.80
N HIS A 26 -3.89 3.21 3.13
CA HIS A 26 -5.05 3.42 4.00
C HIS A 26 -5.55 4.87 4.02
N HIS A 27 -4.70 5.88 3.76
CA HIS A 27 -5.13 7.27 3.57
C HIS A 27 -5.65 7.55 2.16
N LEU A 28 -5.26 6.74 1.19
CA LEU A 28 -5.73 6.82 -0.19
C LEU A 28 -7.07 6.11 -0.38
N PHE A 29 -7.30 5.01 0.34
CA PHE A 29 -8.48 4.16 0.15
C PHE A 29 -9.63 4.49 1.11
N PHE A 30 -9.34 4.67 2.40
CA PHE A 30 -10.36 4.99 3.40
C PHE A 30 -10.47 6.49 3.64
N ASN A 31 -11.63 6.92 4.12
CA ASN A 31 -11.85 8.26 4.64
C ASN A 31 -12.61 8.24 5.97
N TYR A 32 -12.97 9.43 6.45
CA TYR A 32 -13.62 9.61 7.75
C TYR A 32 -14.92 8.78 7.88
N ASP A 33 -15.67 8.61 6.80
CA ASP A 33 -16.97 7.92 6.84
C ASP A 33 -16.80 6.42 7.13
N ASP A 34 -15.62 5.84 6.82
CA ASP A 34 -15.32 4.44 7.13
C ASP A 34 -15.14 4.17 8.64
N TYR A 35 -14.98 5.20 9.48
CA TYR A 35 -14.95 5.02 10.93
C TYR A 35 -16.28 4.51 11.50
N GLU A 36 -17.41 4.79 10.85
CA GLU A 36 -18.72 4.28 11.30
C GLU A 36 -18.73 2.75 11.32
N MET A 37 -18.15 2.13 10.28
CA MET A 37 -18.09 0.67 10.15
C MET A 37 -16.88 0.05 10.85
N LEU A 38 -15.70 0.68 10.73
CA LEU A 38 -14.45 0.09 11.18
C LEU A 38 -14.06 0.47 12.61
N GLY A 39 -14.58 1.59 13.12
CA GLY A 39 -14.23 2.12 14.43
C GLY A 39 -12.71 2.16 14.64
N HIS A 40 -12.25 1.56 15.74
CA HIS A 40 -10.84 1.54 16.09
C HIS A 40 -9.98 0.70 15.15
N LYS A 41 -10.55 -0.20 14.33
CA LYS A 41 -9.77 -0.94 13.30
C LYS A 41 -9.12 0.01 12.30
N LEU A 42 -9.68 1.20 12.08
CA LEU A 42 -9.12 2.25 11.22
C LEU A 42 -8.21 3.24 11.98
N LYS A 43 -8.09 3.11 13.31
CA LYS A 43 -7.23 3.98 14.13
C LYS A 43 -5.76 3.78 13.74
N CYS A 44 -5.13 4.83 13.22
CA CYS A 44 -3.73 4.90 12.82
C CYS A 44 -3.15 6.30 13.05
N ASN A 45 -1.82 6.43 13.00
CA ASN A 45 -1.13 7.70 13.13
C ASN A 45 -0.21 7.89 11.91
N PRO A 46 -0.41 8.91 11.06
CA PRO A 46 -1.48 9.92 11.09
C PRO A 46 -2.89 9.33 10.90
N SER A 47 -3.91 9.96 11.47
CA SER A 47 -5.30 9.48 11.37
C SER A 47 -5.85 9.62 9.96
N VAL A 48 -6.67 8.66 9.51
CA VAL A 48 -7.52 8.84 8.31
C VAL A 48 -8.41 10.09 8.48
N LYS A 49 -8.54 10.88 7.41
CA LYS A 49 -9.23 12.18 7.38
C LYS A 49 -10.44 12.15 6.44
N SER A 50 -11.12 13.27 6.28
CA SER A 50 -12.27 13.39 5.38
C SER A 50 -11.91 13.15 3.90
N SER A 51 -12.92 12.88 3.08
CA SER A 51 -12.81 12.73 1.62
C SER A 51 -12.09 13.90 0.96
N PHE A 52 -12.30 15.13 1.44
CA PHE A 52 -11.56 16.32 0.96
C PHE A 52 -10.03 16.15 1.03
N HIS A 53 -9.52 15.57 2.12
CA HIS A 53 -8.09 15.32 2.27
C HIS A 53 -7.65 14.13 1.42
N GLN A 54 -8.49 13.10 1.33
CA GLN A 54 -8.25 11.93 0.47
C GLN A 54 -8.09 12.34 -1.00
N GLU A 55 -8.97 13.19 -1.53
CA GLU A 55 -8.89 13.73 -2.88
C GLU A 55 -7.64 14.59 -3.09
N ALA A 56 -7.21 15.35 -2.07
CA ALA A 56 -5.95 16.08 -2.12
C ALA A 56 -4.73 15.14 -2.20
N LEU A 57 -4.76 14.01 -1.50
CA LEU A 57 -3.72 12.97 -1.63
C LEU A 57 -3.73 12.34 -3.02
N TRP A 58 -4.91 12.05 -3.59
CA TRP A 58 -5.01 11.52 -4.95
C TRP A 58 -4.40 12.48 -5.99
N ARG A 59 -4.71 13.77 -5.89
CA ARG A 59 -4.06 14.80 -6.72
C ARG A 59 -2.55 14.84 -6.50
N GLY A 60 -2.10 14.84 -5.24
CA GLY A 60 -0.68 14.83 -4.91
C GLY A 60 0.08 13.64 -5.51
N VAL A 61 -0.53 12.45 -5.54
CA VAL A 61 0.05 11.28 -6.21
C VAL A 61 0.10 11.49 -7.72
N ASN A 62 -1.02 11.88 -8.34
CA ASN A 62 -1.14 12.05 -9.80
C ASN A 62 -0.26 13.18 -10.36
N GLU A 63 -0.07 14.25 -9.60
CA GLU A 63 0.78 15.39 -9.96
C GLU A 63 2.25 15.16 -9.61
N GLY A 64 2.59 14.02 -8.98
CA GLY A 64 3.96 13.67 -8.63
C GLY A 64 4.52 14.35 -7.38
N ILE A 65 3.69 15.11 -6.64
CA ILE A 65 4.05 15.73 -5.36
C ILE A 65 4.34 14.67 -4.28
N ILE A 66 3.58 13.57 -4.27
CA ILE A 66 3.84 12.40 -3.43
C ILE A 66 4.69 11.42 -4.24
N ASP A 67 5.90 11.11 -3.78
CA ASP A 67 6.87 10.31 -4.52
C ASP A 67 6.50 8.84 -4.62
N VAL A 68 6.09 8.25 -3.49
CA VAL A 68 5.89 6.81 -3.33
C VAL A 68 4.60 6.51 -2.57
N ILE A 69 4.07 5.31 -2.81
CA ILE A 69 2.96 4.75 -2.05
C ILE A 69 3.47 3.56 -1.25
N ALA A 70 3.18 3.54 0.05
CA ALA A 70 3.53 2.45 0.95
C ALA A 70 2.33 2.03 1.81
N THR A 71 2.57 1.23 2.84
CA THR A 71 1.48 0.62 3.63
C THR A 71 1.44 1.05 5.08
N ASP A 72 2.60 1.34 5.68
CA ASP A 72 2.79 1.44 7.14
C ASP A 72 2.11 0.26 7.86
N HIS A 73 2.52 -0.96 7.48
CA HIS A 73 1.90 -2.18 7.98
C HIS A 73 2.20 -2.34 9.48
N ALA A 74 1.21 -2.10 10.32
CA ALA A 74 1.35 -2.09 11.78
C ALA A 74 0.26 -2.97 12.43
N PRO A 75 0.40 -4.31 12.37
CA PRO A 75 -0.61 -5.24 12.87
C PRO A 75 -0.69 -5.25 14.41
N HIS A 76 -1.91 -5.29 14.92
CA HIS A 76 -2.25 -5.49 16.33
C HIS A 76 -3.31 -6.58 16.44
N LEU A 77 -3.40 -7.24 17.59
CA LEU A 77 -4.44 -8.25 17.81
C LEU A 77 -5.82 -7.57 17.79
N LEU A 78 -6.83 -8.30 17.32
CA LEU A 78 -8.19 -7.75 17.24
C LEU A 78 -8.72 -7.32 18.62
N GLU A 79 -8.40 -8.08 19.67
CA GLU A 79 -8.75 -7.77 21.06
C GLU A 79 -8.13 -6.43 21.53
N GLU A 80 -6.89 -6.12 21.14
CA GLU A 80 -6.24 -4.85 21.48
C GLU A 80 -6.98 -3.67 20.84
N LYS A 81 -7.47 -3.86 19.60
CA LYS A 81 -8.22 -2.87 18.84
C LYS A 81 -9.64 -2.65 19.38
N GLN A 82 -10.20 -3.57 20.17
CA GLN A 82 -11.54 -3.47 20.75
C GLN A 82 -11.60 -2.60 22.02
N ASN A 83 -10.46 -2.21 22.57
CA ASN A 83 -10.40 -1.27 23.70
C ASN A 83 -10.92 0.12 23.32
N ASP A 84 -11.21 0.97 24.30
CA ASP A 84 -11.59 2.38 24.10
C ASP A 84 -10.55 3.16 23.30
N TYR A 85 -10.95 4.26 22.66
CA TYR A 85 -10.10 4.99 21.71
C TYR A 85 -8.71 5.32 22.27
N PHE A 86 -8.58 5.75 23.53
CA PHE A 86 -7.29 6.09 24.13
C PHE A 86 -6.41 4.87 24.43
N ALA A 87 -7.00 3.69 24.63
CA ALA A 87 -6.31 2.44 24.96
C ALA A 87 -6.05 1.56 23.72
N ALA A 88 -6.89 1.62 22.69
CA ALA A 88 -6.68 0.89 21.44
C ALA A 88 -5.38 1.36 20.75
N PRO A 89 -4.50 0.46 20.29
CA PRO A 89 -3.28 0.88 19.61
C PRO A 89 -3.56 1.48 18.23
N SER A 90 -2.71 2.41 17.80
CA SER A 90 -2.73 2.95 16.43
C SER A 90 -1.95 2.02 15.51
N GLY A 91 -2.54 1.64 14.37
CA GLY A 91 -1.95 0.74 13.41
C GLY A 91 -2.98 -0.23 12.83
N LEU A 92 -2.77 -0.64 11.59
CA LEU A 92 -3.61 -1.62 10.91
C LEU A 92 -2.78 -2.55 10.01
N PRO A 93 -3.22 -3.80 9.83
CA PRO A 93 -2.61 -4.69 8.85
C PRO A 93 -3.03 -4.30 7.42
N LEU A 94 -2.14 -4.42 6.44
CA LEU A 94 -2.33 -3.81 5.12
C LEU A 94 -1.50 -4.43 3.96
N VAL A 95 -0.31 -4.98 4.23
CA VAL A 95 0.64 -5.37 3.16
C VAL A 95 0.07 -6.37 2.13
N GLN A 96 -0.79 -7.31 2.52
CA GLN A 96 -1.42 -8.28 1.62
C GLN A 96 -2.42 -7.63 0.66
N HIS A 97 -3.12 -6.59 1.12
CA HIS A 97 -4.24 -5.97 0.39
C HIS A 97 -3.87 -4.62 -0.24
N ALA A 98 -2.63 -4.17 -0.10
CA ALA A 98 -2.17 -2.88 -0.61
C ALA A 98 -2.26 -2.77 -2.15
N LEU A 99 -1.69 -3.74 -2.87
CA LEU A 99 -1.75 -3.75 -4.34
C LEU A 99 -3.18 -3.99 -4.84
N PRO A 100 -3.96 -4.97 -4.35
CA PRO A 100 -5.37 -5.11 -4.73
C PRO A 100 -6.21 -3.84 -4.51
N ALA A 101 -5.99 -3.12 -3.41
CA ALA A 101 -6.70 -1.86 -3.14
C ALA A 101 -6.33 -0.76 -4.14
N LEU A 102 -5.06 -0.67 -4.54
CA LEU A 102 -4.61 0.30 -5.55
C LEU A 102 -5.10 -0.06 -6.96
N LEU A 103 -5.16 -1.34 -7.30
CA LEU A 103 -5.75 -1.82 -8.56
C LEU A 103 -7.25 -1.53 -8.61
N ASP A 104 -7.96 -1.71 -7.50
CA ASP A 104 -9.36 -1.33 -7.39
C ASP A 104 -9.57 0.17 -7.61
N MET A 105 -8.75 1.01 -6.97
CA MET A 105 -8.76 2.46 -7.24
C MET A 105 -8.44 2.79 -8.70
N SER A 106 -7.53 2.02 -9.32
CA SER A 106 -7.20 2.19 -10.74
C SER A 106 -8.38 1.81 -11.64
N SER A 107 -9.08 0.73 -11.35
CA SER A 107 -10.29 0.32 -12.09
C SER A 107 -11.42 1.34 -11.99
N ARG A 108 -11.43 2.14 -10.91
CA ARG A 108 -12.34 3.28 -10.70
C ARG A 108 -11.87 4.59 -11.34
N GLY A 109 -10.72 4.58 -12.03
CA GLY A 109 -10.16 5.74 -12.72
C GLY A 109 -9.44 6.75 -11.81
N ILE A 110 -9.16 6.42 -10.55
CA ILE A 110 -8.45 7.32 -9.62
C ILE A 110 -6.95 7.40 -9.98
N PHE A 111 -6.37 6.27 -10.37
CA PHE A 111 -4.98 6.13 -10.82
C PHE A 111 -4.93 5.33 -12.12
N THR A 112 -3.92 5.56 -12.96
CA THR A 112 -3.63 4.62 -14.05
C THR A 112 -2.84 3.42 -13.51
N PRO A 113 -2.88 2.24 -14.17
CA PRO A 113 -2.06 1.10 -13.77
C PRO A 113 -0.56 1.43 -13.74
N GLU A 114 -0.09 2.26 -14.69
CA GLU A 114 1.30 2.73 -14.76
C GLU A 114 1.65 3.60 -13.55
N MET A 115 0.71 4.42 -13.07
CA MET A 115 0.90 5.21 -11.85
C MET A 115 1.04 4.29 -10.62
N VAL A 116 0.24 3.24 -10.52
CA VAL A 116 0.36 2.24 -9.45
C VAL A 116 1.75 1.58 -9.48
N VAL A 117 2.20 1.10 -10.64
CA VAL A 117 3.55 0.51 -10.81
C VAL A 117 4.64 1.51 -10.47
N ARG A 118 4.53 2.75 -10.98
CA ARG A 118 5.51 3.81 -10.74
C ARG A 118 5.68 4.09 -9.25
N LYS A 119 4.57 4.29 -8.53
CA LYS A 119 4.58 4.74 -7.13
C LYS A 119 4.88 3.63 -6.12
N THR A 120 4.68 2.37 -6.48
CA THR A 120 4.91 1.22 -5.58
C THR A 120 6.20 0.46 -5.87
N SER A 121 6.83 0.67 -7.04
CA SER A 121 8.01 -0.09 -7.46
C SER A 121 9.12 0.81 -7.98
N HIS A 122 8.93 1.43 -9.14
CA HIS A 122 9.98 2.21 -9.83
C HIS A 122 10.52 3.37 -8.98
N ALA A 123 9.61 4.21 -8.44
CA ALA A 123 9.99 5.37 -7.64
C ALA A 123 10.62 4.94 -6.30
N VAL A 124 10.17 3.83 -5.72
CA VAL A 124 10.79 3.26 -4.51
C VAL A 124 12.24 2.86 -4.80
N ALA A 125 12.46 2.12 -5.89
CA ALA A 125 13.79 1.70 -6.28
C ALA A 125 14.73 2.89 -6.52
N GLU A 126 14.25 3.95 -7.17
CA GLU A 126 15.03 5.18 -7.39
C GLU A 126 15.31 5.96 -6.10
N ARG A 127 14.28 6.22 -5.28
CA ARG A 127 14.40 7.03 -4.07
C ARG A 127 15.32 6.38 -3.05
N PHE A 128 15.25 5.06 -2.93
CA PHE A 128 16.13 4.31 -2.03
C PHE A 128 17.42 3.86 -2.70
N GLN A 129 17.60 4.07 -4.01
CA GLN A 129 18.76 3.62 -4.80
C GLN A 129 18.97 2.10 -4.71
N LEU A 130 17.88 1.34 -4.83
CA LEU A 130 17.91 -0.12 -4.82
C LEU A 130 18.64 -0.62 -6.07
N LYS A 131 19.58 -1.53 -5.86
CA LYS A 131 20.35 -2.16 -6.93
C LYS A 131 19.51 -3.24 -7.60
N ASP A 132 19.42 -3.15 -8.94
CA ASP A 132 18.87 -4.18 -9.82
C ASP A 132 17.43 -4.65 -9.48
N ARG A 133 16.60 -3.78 -8.88
CA ARG A 133 15.21 -4.09 -8.47
C ARG A 133 14.23 -2.99 -8.87
N GLY A 134 12.94 -3.34 -8.79
CA GLY A 134 11.84 -2.42 -9.03
C GLY A 134 11.56 -2.12 -10.50
N TYR A 135 12.18 -2.81 -11.45
CA TYR A 135 11.96 -2.67 -12.89
C TYR A 135 12.01 -4.03 -13.57
N ILE A 136 11.24 -4.18 -14.66
CA ILE A 136 11.34 -5.34 -15.56
C ILE A 136 12.38 -5.00 -16.63
N ARG A 137 13.64 -5.36 -16.40
CA ARG A 137 14.78 -5.08 -17.28
C ARG A 137 15.75 -6.27 -17.29
N GLU A 138 16.48 -6.42 -18.38
CA GLU A 138 17.57 -7.41 -18.44
C GLU A 138 18.61 -7.13 -17.34
N GLY A 139 19.06 -8.19 -16.66
CA GLY A 139 20.00 -8.10 -15.54
C GLY A 139 19.38 -7.80 -14.18
N TYR A 140 18.10 -7.43 -14.10
CA TYR A 140 17.41 -7.16 -12.82
C TYR A 140 16.92 -8.45 -12.16
N TRP A 141 16.72 -8.41 -10.84
CA TRP A 141 16.07 -9.49 -10.10
C TRP A 141 14.65 -9.70 -10.63
N ALA A 142 14.27 -10.97 -10.82
CA ALA A 142 12.92 -11.36 -11.24
C ALA A 142 11.94 -11.31 -10.05
N ASP A 143 11.74 -10.12 -9.51
CA ASP A 143 10.68 -9.80 -8.54
C ASP A 143 9.45 -9.35 -9.30
N LEU A 144 8.49 -10.24 -9.46
CA LEU A 144 7.35 -10.04 -10.35
C LEU A 144 6.05 -10.38 -9.63
N VAL A 145 5.00 -9.66 -9.98
CA VAL A 145 3.63 -9.99 -9.61
C VAL A 145 2.83 -10.19 -10.90
N VAL A 146 2.10 -11.29 -10.98
CA VAL A 146 1.17 -11.59 -12.07
C VAL A 146 -0.24 -11.32 -11.55
N ILE A 147 -0.97 -10.49 -12.28
CA ILE A 147 -2.32 -10.06 -11.95
C ILE A 147 -3.26 -10.57 -13.05
N ASP A 148 -4.38 -11.18 -12.67
CA ASP A 148 -5.49 -11.41 -13.59
C ASP A 148 -6.39 -10.16 -13.59
N PRO A 149 -6.36 -9.31 -14.63
CA PRO A 149 -7.05 -8.02 -14.62
C PRO A 149 -8.58 -8.13 -14.68
N PHE A 150 -9.12 -9.31 -15.01
CA PHE A 150 -10.56 -9.54 -15.13
C PHE A 150 -11.18 -10.15 -13.87
N SER A 151 -10.34 -10.52 -12.90
CA SER A 151 -10.78 -11.09 -11.64
C SER A 151 -11.14 -10.01 -10.60
N HIS A 152 -11.96 -10.41 -9.63
CA HIS A 152 -12.26 -9.62 -8.45
C HIS A 152 -11.75 -10.37 -7.22
N GLN A 153 -11.28 -9.64 -6.22
CA GLN A 153 -10.79 -10.22 -4.97
C GLN A 153 -11.79 -9.92 -3.85
N GLN A 154 -12.53 -10.94 -3.43
CA GLN A 154 -13.32 -10.87 -2.20
C GLN A 154 -12.39 -11.04 -0.99
N ILE A 155 -12.45 -10.11 -0.05
CA ILE A 155 -11.61 -10.17 1.16
C ILE A 155 -12.39 -10.84 2.27
N ILE A 156 -12.11 -12.12 2.48
CA ILE A 156 -12.64 -12.90 3.60
C ILE A 156 -11.57 -13.11 4.66
N ARG A 157 -11.98 -13.34 5.90
CA ARG A 157 -11.07 -13.43 7.05
C ARG A 157 -10.16 -14.65 6.97
N GLU A 158 -10.67 -15.74 6.40
CA GLU A 158 -10.02 -17.02 6.26
C GLU A 158 -8.79 -16.95 5.35
N ASP A 159 -8.78 -16.03 4.39
CA ASP A 159 -7.68 -15.81 3.44
C ASP A 159 -6.63 -14.82 3.96
N VAL A 160 -6.85 -14.23 5.15
CA VAL A 160 -5.92 -13.26 5.73
C VAL A 160 -4.65 -13.97 6.21
N ALA A 161 -3.52 -13.62 5.60
CA ALA A 161 -2.21 -14.19 5.93
C ALA A 161 -1.49 -13.48 7.10
N TYR A 162 -2.08 -12.40 7.63
CA TYR A 162 -1.49 -11.68 8.76
C TYR A 162 -1.58 -12.51 10.05
N LYS A 163 -0.51 -12.46 10.86
CA LYS A 163 -0.51 -13.13 12.17
C LYS A 163 -1.63 -12.65 13.11
N CYS A 164 -2.08 -11.39 12.98
CA CYS A 164 -3.18 -10.86 13.77
C CYS A 164 -4.57 -11.38 13.33
N GLY A 165 -4.67 -12.05 12.17
CA GLY A 165 -5.86 -12.75 11.72
C GLY A 165 -7.07 -11.86 11.41
N TRP A 166 -6.85 -10.60 11.04
CA TRP A 166 -7.90 -9.68 10.59
C TRP A 166 -7.38 -8.65 9.58
N SER A 167 -8.28 -8.06 8.78
CA SER A 167 -8.00 -7.03 7.77
C SER A 167 -9.06 -5.91 7.84
N PRO A 168 -8.70 -4.63 7.63
CA PRO A 168 -9.68 -3.55 7.51
C PRO A 168 -10.52 -3.63 6.23
N PHE A 169 -10.13 -4.50 5.28
CA PHE A 169 -10.87 -4.73 4.04
C PHE A 169 -11.85 -5.91 4.11
N GLU A 170 -11.95 -6.62 5.23
CA GLU A 170 -12.89 -7.75 5.39
C GLU A 170 -14.30 -7.39 4.91
N GLY A 171 -14.90 -8.26 4.09
CA GLY A 171 -16.23 -8.09 3.51
C GLY A 171 -16.28 -7.26 2.22
N ARG A 172 -15.17 -6.64 1.81
CA ARG A 172 -15.10 -5.88 0.54
C ARG A 172 -14.79 -6.78 -0.64
N ILE A 173 -15.25 -6.37 -1.82
CA ILE A 173 -14.87 -6.92 -3.12
C ILE A 173 -14.04 -5.87 -3.83
N LEU A 174 -12.78 -6.17 -4.09
CA LEU A 174 -11.85 -5.29 -4.80
C LEU A 174 -11.81 -5.68 -6.28
N SER A 175 -11.95 -4.70 -7.16
CA SER A 175 -11.89 -4.86 -8.61
C SER A 175 -10.49 -4.52 -9.15
N GLY A 176 -10.29 -4.60 -10.47
CA GLY A 176 -9.00 -4.23 -11.10
C GLY A 176 -7.94 -5.34 -11.08
N GLY A 177 -8.30 -6.51 -10.59
CA GLY A 177 -7.53 -7.74 -10.68
C GLY A 177 -7.02 -8.28 -9.34
N ALA A 178 -6.95 -9.61 -9.25
CA ALA A 178 -6.38 -10.35 -8.15
C ALA A 178 -4.96 -10.80 -8.45
N VAL A 179 -4.16 -10.96 -7.39
CA VAL A 179 -2.79 -11.48 -7.51
C VAL A 179 -2.83 -13.00 -7.72
N ASP A 180 -2.52 -13.42 -8.94
CA ASP A 180 -2.44 -14.83 -9.33
C ASP A 180 -1.11 -15.46 -8.91
N MET A 181 -0.01 -14.71 -9.10
CA MET A 181 1.33 -15.21 -8.81
C MET A 181 2.25 -14.12 -8.26
N THR A 182 3.15 -14.49 -7.37
CA THR A 182 4.27 -13.63 -6.95
C THR A 182 5.57 -14.40 -7.03
N LEU A 183 6.56 -13.79 -7.68
CA LEU A 183 7.91 -14.27 -7.80
C LEU A 183 8.82 -13.36 -6.99
N VAL A 184 9.74 -13.96 -6.24
CA VAL A 184 10.83 -13.27 -5.56
C VAL A 184 12.12 -13.90 -6.03
N ASN A 185 13.02 -13.09 -6.58
CA ASN A 185 14.30 -13.54 -7.12
C ASN A 185 14.15 -14.67 -8.17
N GLY A 186 13.07 -14.66 -8.96
CA GLY A 186 12.78 -15.70 -9.96
C GLY A 186 12.12 -16.96 -9.41
N HIS A 187 11.88 -17.05 -8.10
CA HIS A 187 11.19 -18.18 -7.48
C HIS A 187 9.73 -17.84 -7.20
N VAL A 188 8.81 -18.71 -7.62
CA VAL A 188 7.38 -18.57 -7.30
C VAL A 188 7.18 -18.78 -5.79
N ILE A 189 6.84 -17.70 -5.08
CA ILE A 189 6.53 -17.74 -3.65
C ILE A 189 5.03 -17.80 -3.36
N TRP A 190 4.20 -17.35 -4.30
CA TRP A 190 2.74 -17.40 -4.22
C TRP A 190 2.18 -17.80 -5.58
N ASN A 191 1.22 -18.72 -5.58
CA ASN A 191 0.58 -19.30 -6.76
C ASN A 191 -0.96 -19.24 -6.68
N GLY A 192 -1.49 -18.24 -5.97
CA GLY A 192 -2.93 -18.09 -5.75
C GLY A 192 -3.48 -18.91 -4.60
N ARG A 193 -2.68 -19.79 -3.97
CA ARG A 193 -3.16 -20.70 -2.90
C ARG A 193 -2.22 -20.81 -1.71
N THR A 194 -0.92 -20.96 -1.96
CA THR A 194 0.04 -21.29 -0.90
C THR A 194 1.26 -20.37 -0.96
N ILE A 195 1.70 -19.90 0.22
CA ILE A 195 2.97 -19.21 0.37
C ILE A 195 4.08 -20.26 0.55
N GLN A 196 5.08 -20.26 -0.35
CA GLN A 196 6.21 -21.18 -0.32
C GLN A 196 7.41 -20.64 0.48
N GLN A 197 8.53 -21.39 0.49
CA GLN A 197 9.76 -21.09 1.25
C GLN A 197 10.29 -19.66 1.05
N LYS A 198 11.14 -19.25 2.00
CA LYS A 198 11.76 -17.92 2.04
C LYS A 198 12.93 -17.83 1.05
N TYR A 199 12.70 -17.23 -0.11
CA TYR A 199 13.74 -16.88 -1.11
C TYR A 199 14.18 -15.41 -1.02
N GLY A 200 13.82 -14.71 0.07
CA GLY A 200 14.21 -13.33 0.28
C GLY A 200 15.71 -13.18 0.53
N LEU A 201 16.32 -12.18 -0.11
CA LEU A 201 17.69 -11.75 0.14
C LEU A 201 17.69 -10.31 0.67
N PRO A 202 18.72 -9.89 1.43
CA PRO A 202 18.89 -8.49 1.77
C PRO A 202 18.92 -7.61 0.52
N LEU A 203 18.32 -6.42 0.61
CA LEU A 203 18.41 -5.43 -0.46
C LEU A 203 19.83 -4.85 -0.53
N GLU A 204 20.35 -4.70 -1.75
CA GLU A 204 21.58 -3.96 -2.02
C GLU A 204 21.24 -2.55 -2.51
N PHE A 205 22.12 -1.59 -2.20
CA PHE A 205 21.94 -0.18 -2.51
C PHE A 205 23.15 0.33 -3.30
N CYS A 206 22.94 1.15 -4.33
CA CYS A 206 24.00 1.66 -5.23
C CYS A 206 24.87 2.78 -4.65
N ARG A 207 24.99 2.88 -3.31
CA ARG A 207 25.71 3.96 -2.63
C ARG A 207 27.22 3.87 -2.77
#